data_AF-A0A8J7L1A0-F1
#
_entry.id   AF-A0A8J7L1A0-F1
#
_cell.length_a   1.000
_cell.length_b   1.000
_cell.length_c   1.000
_cell.angle_alpha   90.00
_cell.angle_beta   90.00
_cell.angle_gamma   90.00
#
_symmetry.space_group_name_H-M   'P 1'
#
loop_
_entity.id
_entity.type
_entity.pdbx_description
1 polymer ?
#
loop_
_entity_poly.entity_id
_entity_poly.type
_entity_poly.pdbx_seq_one_letter_code
_entity_poly.pdbx_strand_id
1 'polypeptide(L)' 'MIAALRKRGTSLAALSRAFGLSSTTLSNTLHRPWPKGEIVIAEVIGVPSAEIWPSRYYDHTGALRPRKEKAKGAGA' A
#
# COMPACT_ATOMS: atom_id res chain seq x y z
N MET A 1 -10.39 1.85 -3.75
CA MET A 1 -8.99 2.32 -3.84
C MET A 1 -8.61 2.90 -5.21
N ILE A 2 -8.70 2.16 -6.32
CA ILE A 2 -8.35 2.67 -7.66
C ILE A 2 -9.13 3.95 -8.01
N ALA A 3 -10.40 4.06 -7.60
CA ALA A 3 -11.20 5.27 -7.75
C ALA A 3 -10.62 6.49 -7.00
N ALA A 4 -10.03 6.30 -5.82
CA ALA A 4 -9.40 7.39 -5.05
C ALA A 4 -8.13 7.90 -5.76
N LEU A 5 -7.34 7.00 -6.36
CA LEU A 5 -6.22 7.38 -7.22
C LEU A 5 -6.67 8.15 -8.45
N ARG A 6 -7.74 7.68 -9.11
CA ARG A 6 -8.30 8.38 -10.28
C ARG A 6 -8.85 9.76 -9.93
N LYS A 7 -9.50 9.92 -8.76
CA LYS A 7 -9.92 11.23 -8.23
C LYS A 7 -8.74 12.18 -7.99
N ARG A 8 -7.56 11.64 -7.69
CA ARG A 8 -6.30 12.39 -7.57
C ARG A 8 -5.55 12.55 -8.90
N GLY A 9 -6.13 12.11 -10.02
CA GLY A 9 -5.49 12.22 -11.34
C GLY A 9 -4.33 11.25 -11.57
N THR A 10 -4.21 10.19 -10.77
CA THR A 10 -3.09 9.23 -10.86
C THR A 10 -3.57 7.78 -10.94
N SER A 11 -2.63 6.86 -11.13
CA SER A 11 -2.86 5.42 -11.19
C SER A 11 -1.70 4.66 -10.52
N LEU A 12 -1.92 3.39 -10.18
CA LEU A 12 -0.86 2.54 -9.63
C LEU A 12 0.33 2.40 -10.59
N ALA A 13 0.07 2.35 -11.90
CA ALA A 13 1.13 2.30 -12.90
C ALA A 13 1.91 3.62 -12.99
N ALA A 14 1.23 4.76 -12.89
CA ALA A 14 1.90 6.07 -12.84
C ALA A 14 2.75 6.19 -11.56
N LEU A 15 2.25 5.72 -10.43
CA LEU A 15 3.02 5.65 -9.18
C LEU A 15 4.22 4.73 -9.29
N SER A 16 4.08 3.54 -9.87
CA SER A 16 5.21 2.64 -10.10
C SER A 16 6.32 3.35 -10.88
N ARG A 17 5.98 4.07 -11.94
CA ARG A 17 6.94 4.83 -12.73
C ARG A 17 7.58 5.96 -11.93
N ALA A 18 6.80 6.71 -11.15
CA ALA A 18 7.29 7.79 -10.31
C ALA A 18 8.32 7.32 -9.25
N PHE A 19 8.15 6.09 -8.75
CA PHE A 19 9.05 5.47 -7.77
C PHE A 19 10.15 4.60 -8.40
N GLY A 20 10.26 4.54 -9.74
CA GLY A 20 11.24 3.71 -10.43
C GLY A 20 11.02 2.20 -10.26
N LEU A 21 9.80 1.80 -9.93
CA LEU A 21 9.42 0.41 -9.70
C LEU A 21 8.74 -0.18 -10.94
N SER A 22 8.73 -1.51 -11.04
CA SER A 22 7.90 -2.19 -12.04
C SER A 22 6.43 -1.82 -11.85
N SER A 23 5.69 -1.71 -12.95
CA SER A 23 4.25 -1.41 -12.95
C SER A 23 3.43 -2.45 -12.17
N THR A 24 3.98 -3.63 -11.93
CA THR A 24 3.37 -4.69 -11.12
C THR A 24 3.68 -4.56 -9.62
N THR A 25 4.76 -3.89 -9.23
CA THR A 25 5.19 -3.81 -7.82
C THR A 25 4.15 -3.13 -6.94
N LEU A 26 3.63 -1.97 -7.35
CA LEU A 26 2.57 -1.29 -6.59
C LEU A 26 1.21 -1.97 -6.72
N SER A 27 0.91 -2.61 -7.86
CA SER A 27 -0.31 -3.41 -8.01
C SER A 27 -0.33 -4.61 -7.06
N ASN A 28 0.83 -5.24 -6.82
CA ASN A 28 0.95 -6.35 -5.89
C ASN A 28 0.58 -5.97 -4.45
N THR A 29 0.71 -4.69 -4.06
CA THR A 29 0.27 -4.17 -2.74
C THR A 29 -1.22 -4.42 -2.45
N LEU A 30 -2.05 -4.45 -3.51
CA LEU A 30 -3.48 -4.73 -3.34
C LEU A 30 -3.72 -6.17 -2.88
N HIS A 31 -2.92 -7.11 -3.37
CA HIS A 31 -3.07 -8.54 -3.11
C HIS A 31 -2.20 -9.03 -1.95
N ARG A 32 -1.01 -8.45 -1.76
CA ARG A 32 -0.03 -8.85 -0.74
C ARG A 32 0.27 -7.68 0.20
N PRO A 33 0.36 -7.90 1.53
CA PRO A 33 0.72 -6.85 2.47
C PRO A 33 2.14 -6.38 2.16
N TRP A 34 2.26 -5.12 1.74
CA TRP A 34 3.55 -4.49 1.47
C TRP A 34 3.56 -3.09 2.08
N PRO A 35 3.95 -2.95 3.36
CA PRO A 35 3.78 -1.71 4.11
C PRO A 35 4.41 -0.48 3.45
N LYS A 36 5.54 -0.64 2.75
CA LYS A 36 6.18 0.47 2.03
C LYS A 36 5.32 0.97 0.86
N GLY A 37 4.78 0.06 0.06
CA GLY A 37 3.86 0.42 -1.03
C GLY A 37 2.54 0.99 -0.51
N GLU A 38 2.04 0.46 0.59
CA GLU A 38 0.84 0.97 1.25
C GLU A 38 1.01 2.43 1.69
N ILE A 39 2.15 2.76 2.31
CA ILE A 39 2.49 4.13 2.72
C ILE A 39 2.57 5.05 1.51
N VAL A 40 3.29 4.65 0.45
CA VAL A 40 3.40 5.45 -0.78
C VAL A 40 2.02 5.77 -1.36
N ILE A 41 1.13 4.79 -1.44
CA ILE A 41 -0.20 5.02 -2.00
C ILE A 41 -1.04 5.89 -1.05
N ALA A 42 -0.93 5.66 0.26
CA ALA A 42 -1.59 6.45 1.30
C ALA A 42 -1.20 7.94 1.22
N GLU A 43 0.09 8.23 1.09
CA GLU A 43 0.61 9.60 0.93
C GLU A 43 0.01 10.30 -0.30
N VAL A 44 -0.06 9.59 -1.43
CA VAL A 44 -0.58 10.13 -2.69
C VAL A 44 -2.09 10.41 -2.62
N ILE A 45 -2.84 9.53 -1.96
CA ILE A 45 -4.27 9.72 -1.75
C ILE A 45 -4.52 10.78 -0.65
N GLY A 46 -3.55 10.98 0.26
CA GLY A 46 -3.66 11.83 1.43
C GLY A 46 -4.51 11.21 2.53
N VAL A 47 -4.52 9.87 2.62
CA VAL A 47 -5.35 9.09 3.54
C VAL A 47 -4.45 8.07 4.23
N PRO A 48 -4.51 7.88 5.57
CA PRO A 48 -3.69 6.90 6.26
C PRO A 48 -3.81 5.48 5.67
N SER A 49 -2.70 4.75 5.58
CA SER A 49 -2.72 3.36 5.06
C SER A 49 -3.65 2.45 5.88
N ALA A 50 -3.79 2.72 7.18
CA ALA A 50 -4.72 2.01 8.06
C ALA A 50 -6.21 2.24 7.72
N GLU A 51 -6.56 3.37 7.10
CA GLU A 51 -7.92 3.63 6.64
C GLU A 51 -8.21 2.91 5.31
N ILE A 52 -7.17 2.73 4.49
CA ILE A 52 -7.29 2.02 3.22
C ILE A 52 -7.28 0.50 3.41
N TRP A 53 -6.49 0.00 4.36
CA TRP A 53 -6.38 -1.43 4.69
C TRP A 53 -6.63 -1.70 6.19
N PRO A 54 -7.83 -1.42 6.71
CA PRO A 54 -8.10 -1.55 8.13
C PRO A 54 -7.87 -2.98 8.64
N SER A 55 -8.17 -4.00 7.84
CA SER A 55 -7.92 -5.41 8.18
C SER A 55 -6.43 -5.79 8.29
N ARG A 56 -5.51 -4.97 7.74
CA ARG A 56 -4.06 -5.18 7.86
C ARG A 56 -3.49 -4.50 9.11
N TYR A 57 -4.04 -3.36 9.51
CA TYR A 57 -3.53 -2.54 10.62
C TYR A 57 -4.29 -2.73 11.92
N TYR A 58 -5.56 -3.13 11.88
CA TYR A 58 -6.39 -3.35 13.05
C TYR A 58 -6.74 -4.83 13.20
N ASP A 59 -6.79 -5.30 14.44
CA ASP A 59 -7.38 -6.59 14.76
C ASP A 59 -8.91 -6.47 14.85
N HIS A 60 -9.61 -7.60 14.97
CA HIS A 60 -11.06 -7.66 15.13
C HIS A 60 -11.61 -6.86 16.32
N THR A 61 -10.74 -6.52 17.28
CA THR A 61 -11.03 -5.68 18.46
C THR A 61 -10.81 -4.18 18.22
N GLY A 62 -10.34 -3.78 17.04
CA GLY A 62 -9.98 -2.38 16.73
C GLY A 62 -8.61 -1.96 17.26
N ALA A 63 -7.85 -2.86 17.90
CA ALA A 63 -6.49 -2.59 18.34
C ALA A 63 -5.51 -2.57 17.17
N LEU A 64 -4.55 -1.62 17.17
CA LEU A 64 -3.47 -1.59 16.20
C LEU A 64 -2.61 -2.86 16.32
N ARG A 65 -2.49 -3.59 15.22
CA ARG A 65 -1.64 -4.78 15.13
C ARG A 65 -0.18 -4.34 15.17
N PRO A 66 0.62 -4.85 16.13
CA PRO A 66 2.05 -4.58 16.13
C PRO A 66 2.65 -5.13 14.83
N ARG A 67 3.38 -4.27 14.11
CA ARG A 67 4.02 -4.65 12.86
C ARG A 67 5.01 -5.76 13.16
N LYS A 68 4.67 -7.01 12.82
CA LYS A 68 5.66 -8.09 12.76
C LYS A 68 6.67 -7.70 11.68
N GLU A 69 7.84 -7.26 12.11
CA GLU A 69 9.01 -7.04 11.26
C GLU A 69 9.41 -8.40 10.67
N LYS A 70 8.75 -8.82 9.58
CA LYS A 70 9.18 -10.00 8.85
C LYS A 70 10.35 -9.60 7.97
N ALA A 71 11.50 -10.18 8.33
CA ALA A 71 12.81 -10.06 7.73
C ALA A 71 12.79 -10.05 6.19
N LYS A 72 13.77 -9.33 5.61
CA LYS A 72 14.19 -9.41 4.20
C LYS A 72 14.05 -10.84 3.66
N GLY A 73 13.06 -11.04 2.80
CA GLY A 73 12.94 -12.23 1.96
C GLY A 73 13.11 -11.81 0.52
N ALA A 74 14.18 -12.30 -0.10
CA ALA A 74 14.57 -12.11 -1.49
C ALA A 74 13.52 -12.59 -2.51
N GLY A 75 13.70 -12.15 -3.76
CA GLY A 75 13.02 -12.65 -4.96
C GLY A 75 13.25 -11.63 -6.08
N ALA A 76 14.40 -11.67 -6.74
CA ALA A 76 14.72 -12.49 -7.91
C ALA A 76 14.10 -11.90 -9.18
#